data_AF-A0A1V6Q3Y8-F1
#
_entry.id   AF-A0A1V6Q3Y8-F1
#
_cell.length_a   1.000
_cell.length_b   1.000
_cell.length_c   1.000
_cell.angle_alpha   90.00
_cell.angle_beta   90.00
_cell.angle_gamma   90.00
#
_symmetry.space_group_name_H-M   'P 1'
#
loop_
_entity.id
_entity.type
_entity.pdbx_description
1 polymer ?
#
loop_
_entity_poly.entity_id
_entity_poly.type
_entity_poly.pdbx_seq_one_letter_code
_entity_poly.pdbx_strand_id
1 'polypeptide(L)'
;MSEAQASLISYEGSCHCGQVSYTAKLPSPVEEQVVNTCNCSICSINGYIMVYVQKTNITFHHSADAAKARIMLHISLLYYLS
;
A
#
# COMPACT_ATOMS: atom_id res chain seq x y z
N MET A 1 19.90 -9.44 16.22
CA MET A 1 19.44 -9.78 14.87
C MET A 1 19.77 -8.57 14.01
N SER A 2 20.92 -8.59 13.35
CA SER A 2 21.47 -7.47 12.59
C SER A 2 20.69 -7.29 11.30
N GLU A 3 20.01 -6.16 11.16
CA GLU A 3 19.37 -5.74 9.92
C GLU A 3 20.46 -5.55 8.85
N ALA A 4 20.44 -6.40 7.83
CA ALA A 4 21.29 -6.24 6.67
C ALA A 4 20.85 -4.98 5.92
N GLN A 5 21.73 -3.99 5.86
CA GLN A 5 21.56 -2.75 5.12
C GLN A 5 21.65 -3.07 3.61
N ALA A 6 20.54 -3.58 3.06
CA ALA A 6 20.39 -3.79 1.62
C ALA A 6 20.22 -2.44 0.91
N SER A 7 20.91 -2.24 -0.21
CA SER A 7 20.68 -1.11 -1.10
C SER A 7 19.23 -1.17 -1.60
N LEU A 8 18.40 -0.23 -1.16
CA LEU A 8 16.98 -0.18 -1.53
C LEU A 8 16.80 0.41 -2.93
N ILE A 9 16.05 -0.28 -3.78
CA ILE A 9 15.62 0.20 -5.10
C ILE A 9 14.32 0.98 -4.93
N SER A 10 14.26 2.19 -5.49
CA SER A 10 13.09 3.07 -5.38
C SER A 10 12.17 2.92 -6.59
N TYR A 11 10.87 2.84 -6.31
CA TYR A 11 9.80 2.74 -7.30
C TYR A 11 8.78 3.84 -7.07
N GLU A 12 8.43 4.56 -8.12
CA GLU A 12 7.36 5.56 -8.10
C GLU A 12 6.04 4.90 -8.49
N GLY A 13 4.99 5.19 -7.72
CA GLY A 13 3.64 4.75 -7.98
C GLY A 13 2.64 5.88 -7.78
N SER A 14 1.51 5.80 -8.48
CA SER A 14 0.41 6.73 -8.29
C SER A 14 -0.94 6.04 -8.45
N CYS A 15 -1.95 6.60 -7.81
CA CYS A 15 -3.33 6.22 -8.05
C CYS A 15 -3.73 6.67 -9.45
N HIS A 16 -4.63 5.93 -10.09
CA HIS A 16 -5.18 6.25 -11.41
C HIS A 16 -5.68 7.70 -11.54
N CYS A 17 -6.22 8.29 -10.47
CA CYS A 17 -6.69 9.68 -10.46
C CYS A 17 -5.59 10.74 -10.30
N GLY A 18 -4.33 10.34 -10.06
CA GLY A 18 -3.20 11.25 -9.83
C GLY A 18 -3.19 11.97 -8.48
N GLN A 19 -4.25 11.87 -7.67
CA GLN A 19 -4.33 12.57 -6.38
C GLN A 19 -3.42 11.98 -5.30
N VAL A 20 -2.99 10.72 -5.47
CA VAL A 20 -2.09 10.04 -4.55
C VAL A 20 -0.90 9.56 -5.36
N SER A 21 0.29 9.94 -4.94
CA SER A 21 1.55 9.38 -5.42
C SER A 21 2.43 8.99 -4.25
N TYR A 22 3.29 8.00 -4.47
CA TYR A 22 4.17 7.44 -3.46
C TYR A 22 5.46 6.93 -4.07
N THR A 23 6.54 6.99 -3.29
CA THR A 23 7.76 6.22 -3.53
C THR A 23 7.77 5.03 -2.59
N ALA A 24 7.92 3.83 -3.13
CA ALA A 24 8.18 2.61 -2.37
C ALA A 24 9.62 2.16 -2.57
N LYS A 25 10.25 1.66 -1.50
CA LYS A 25 11.64 1.19 -1.51
C LYS A 25 11.70 -0.31 -1.20
N LEU A 26 12.27 -1.09 -2.11
CA LEU A 26 12.35 -2.56 -2.02
C LEU A 26 13.81 -3.03 -1.94
N PRO A 27 14.10 -4.14 -1.23
CA PRO A 27 15.47 -4.66 -1.09
C PRO A 27 16.00 -5.39 -2.32
N SER A 28 15.13 -5.80 -3.26
CA SER A 28 15.49 -6.43 -4.53
C SER A 28 14.55 -5.98 -5.65
N PRO A 29 14.90 -6.21 -6.94
CA PRO A 29 14.04 -5.87 -8.07
C PRO A 29 12.61 -6.38 -7.91
N VAL A 30 11.60 -5.64 -8.40
CA VAL A 30 10.18 -5.97 -8.18
C VAL A 30 9.81 -7.32 -8.80
N GLU A 31 10.48 -7.69 -9.89
CA GLU A 31 10.32 -8.95 -10.62
C GLU A 31 10.79 -10.17 -9.80
N GLU A 32 11.70 -9.95 -8.85
CA GLU A 32 12.24 -10.97 -7.96
C GLU A 32 11.47 -11.05 -6.63
N GLN A 33 10.51 -10.15 -6.41
CA GLN A 33 9.70 -10.15 -5.19
C GLN A 33 8.67 -11.28 -5.20
N VAL A 34 8.35 -11.77 -4.01
CA VAL A 34 7.21 -12.67 -3.83
C VAL A 34 5.93 -11.88 -4.03
N VAL A 35 5.25 -12.16 -5.13
CA VAL A 35 3.93 -11.61 -5.44
C VAL A 35 2.88 -12.33 -4.60
N ASN A 36 2.09 -11.57 -3.85
CA ASN A 36 1.06 -12.11 -2.97
C ASN A 36 -0.32 -11.93 -3.59
N THR A 37 -1.09 -13.01 -3.55
CA THR A 37 -2.52 -13.03 -3.87
C THR A 37 -3.26 -13.59 -2.67
N CYS A 38 -4.27 -12.86 -2.20
CA CYS A 38 -5.09 -13.27 -1.07
C CYS A 38 -6.44 -13.83 -1.55
N ASN A 39 -6.91 -14.90 -0.92
CA ASN A 39 -8.17 -15.59 -1.27
C ASN A 39 -9.42 -15.02 -0.58
N CYS A 40 -9.31 -13.90 0.16
CA CYS A 40 -10.47 -13.22 0.69
C CYS A 40 -11.33 -12.63 -0.44
N SER A 41 -12.66 -12.61 -0.25
CA SER A 41 -13.63 -12.15 -1.26
C SER A 41 -13.29 -10.77 -1.84
N ILE A 42 -12.93 -9.81 -0.99
CA ILE A 42 -12.57 -8.45 -1.41
C ILE A 42 -11.34 -8.40 -2.31
N CYS A 43 -10.34 -9.27 -2.06
CA CYS A 43 -9.11 -9.31 -2.85
C CYS A 43 -9.35 -10.00 -4.18
N SER A 44 -10.13 -11.07 -4.18
CA SER A 44 -10.50 -11.79 -5.39
C SER A 44 -11.39 -10.94 -6.31
N ILE A 45 -12.41 -10.25 -5.78
CA ILE A 45 -13.31 -9.39 -6.56
C ILE A 45 -12.55 -8.22 -7.19
N ASN A 46 -11.62 -7.59 -6.46
CA ASN A 46 -10.86 -6.45 -6.97
C ASN A 46 -9.61 -6.85 -7.76
N GLY A 47 -9.26 -8.13 -7.80
CA GLY A 47 -8.05 -8.62 -8.47
C GLY A 47 -6.75 -8.07 -7.86
N TYR A 48 -6.67 -7.92 -6.54
CA TYR A 48 -5.48 -7.37 -5.89
C TYR A 48 -4.29 -8.34 -5.99
N ILE A 49 -3.19 -7.81 -6.53
CA ILE A 49 -1.89 -8.45 -6.60
C ILE A 49 -0.89 -7.49 -5.94
N MET A 50 -0.19 -7.94 -4.91
CA MET A 50 0.60 -7.03 -4.07
C MET A 50 1.94 -7.61 -3.63
N VAL A 51 2.93 -6.72 -3.49
CA VAL A 51 4.19 -6.96 -2.79
C VAL A 51 4.14 -6.20 -1.47
N TYR A 52 4.60 -6.81 -0.39
CA TYR A 52 4.65 -6.15 0.92
C TYR A 52 5.90 -5.28 1.04
N VAL A 53 5.69 -4.01 1.42
CA VAL A 53 6.76 -3.05 1.68
C VAL A 53 6.77 -2.70 3.16
N GLN A 54 7.96 -2.52 3.75
CA GLN A 54 8.05 -2.03 5.11
C GLN A 54 7.49 -0.60 5.21
N LYS A 55 6.79 -0.30 6.30
CA LYS A 55 6.16 1.02 6.53
C LYS A 55 7.18 2.17 6.52
N THR A 56 8.41 1.91 6.97
CA THR A 56 9.54 2.87 6.96
C THR A 56 10.06 3.14 5.55
N ASN A 57 9.76 2.26 4.59
CA ASN A 57 10.27 2.29 3.23
C ASN A 57 9.23 2.80 2.21
N ILE A 58 8.12 3.38 2.67
CA ILE A 58 7.13 4.03 1.81
C ILE A 58 7.00 5.51 2.18
N THR A 59 7.00 6.37 1.16
CA THR A 59 6.80 7.81 1.30
C THR A 59 5.66 8.22 0.40
N PHE A 60 4.66 8.91 0.94
CA PHE A 60 3.53 9.46 0.18
C PHE A 60 3.79 10.94 -0.08
N HIS A 61 3.57 11.39 -1.32
CA HIS A 61 3.90 12.74 -1.75
C HIS A 61 2.70 13.71 -1.78
N HIS A 62 1.49 13.25 -1.42
CA HIS A 62 0.27 14.06 -1.45
C HIS A 62 -0.50 14.12 -0.13
N SER A 63 -1.36 15.13 0.00
CA SER A 63 -1.93 15.62 1.27
C SER A 63 -2.67 14.53 2.06
N ALA A 64 -2.54 14.64 3.39
CA ALA A 64 -3.04 13.72 4.40
C ALA A 64 -4.56 13.44 4.32
N ASP A 65 -5.29 14.15 3.48
CA ASP A 65 -6.74 14.08 3.31
C ASP A 65 -7.16 13.01 2.30
N ALA A 66 -6.37 12.77 1.24
CA ALA A 66 -6.67 11.76 0.21
C ALA A 66 -6.37 10.33 0.70
N ALA A 67 -5.34 10.16 1.54
CA ALA A 67 -4.94 8.87 2.09
C ALA A 67 -5.83 8.38 3.27
N LYS A 68 -6.61 9.27 3.90
CA LYS A 68 -7.50 8.94 5.03
C LYS A 68 -8.82 8.28 4.61
N ALA A 69 -9.22 8.38 3.35
CA ALA A 69 -10.57 8.01 2.90
C ALA A 69 -10.92 6.51 3.09
N ARG A 70 -9.93 5.61 3.14
CA ARG A 70 -10.19 4.16 3.34
C ARG A 70 -10.10 3.67 4.79
N ILE A 71 -9.56 4.46 5.72
CA ILE A 71 -9.47 4.06 7.15
C ILE A 71 -10.70 4.51 7.94
N MET A 72 -11.44 5.54 7.50
CA MET A 72 -12.60 6.07 8.24
C MET A 72 -13.96 5.51 7.83
N LEU A 73 -14.11 4.88 6.65
CA LEU A 73 -15.46 4.52 6.15
C LEU A 73 -16.11 3.33 6.86
N HIS A 74 -15.39 2.58 7.70
CA HIS A 74 -15.96 1.44 8.45
C HIS A 74 -16.51 1.81 9.83
N ILE A 75 -16.20 2.99 10.37
CA ILE A 75 -16.63 3.38 11.72
C ILE A 75 -17.91 4.22 11.69
N SER A 76 -18.14 5.02 10.64
CA SER A 76 -19.29 5.94 10.59
C SER A 76 -20.64 5.28 10.30
N LEU A 77 -20.68 4.08 9.71
CA LEU A 77 -21.94 3.37 9.41
C LEU A 77 -22.52 2.60 10.60
N LEU A 78 -21.74 2.34 11.64
CA LEU A 78 -22.22 1.66 12.86
C LEU A 78 -22.93 2.61 13.83
N TYR A 79 -22.69 3.92 13.73
CA TYR A 79 -23.32 4.92 14.62
C TYR A 79 -24.67 5.47 14.13
N TYR A 80 -25.12 5.11 12.92
CA TYR A 80 -26.38 5.61 12.35
C TYR A 80 -27.54 4.57 12.35
N LEU A 81 -27.30 3.37 12.90
CA LEU A 81 -28.32 2.33 13.12
C LEU A 81 -28.43 1.91 14.60
N SER A 82 -28.29 2.87 15.53
CA SER A 82 -28.63 2.68 16.95
C SER A 82 -29.46 3.85 17.46
#